data_AF-A0A536DVG8-F1
#
_entry.id   AF-A0A536DVG8-F1
#
_cell.length_a   1.000
_cell.length_b   1.000
_cell.length_c   1.000
_cell.angle_alpha   90.00
_cell.angle_beta   90.00
_cell.angle_gamma   90.00
#
_symmetry.space_group_name_H-M   'P 1'
#
loop_
_entity.id
_entity.type
_entity.pdbx_description
1 polymer ?
#
loop_
_entity_poly.entity_id
_entity_poly.type
_entity_poly.pdbx_seq_one_letter_code
_entity_poly.pdbx_strand_id
1 'polypeptide(L)'
;MRSLVASYNAKDVDGFLGKLTDKVVQEQYGVPREQATASVAKSIGEPSIEIRRLSNTHVSGTTATIDFEHTSGKVVVVEQVSMAKEGDQWKIDGFKNQPVEIPGGTTTIGVEATEFAFKLDGDVKDGDIALAVHNVGQQEHELVLARIADGVPLENLVMAIAQAGNQAANAPEAVQEIVAFGGYKPGESGNIVFAKPLDPGRYGLFCFFPDVNDPEQTPHALKGMYAEFSVSG
;
A
#
# COMPACT_ATOMS: atom_id res chain seq x y z
N MET A 1 14.45 13.01 -3.89
CA MET A 1 14.01 11.61 -4.03
C MET A 1 15.08 10.56 -3.74
N ARG A 2 16.15 10.40 -4.54
CA ARG A 2 17.11 9.30 -4.32
C ARG A 2 17.68 9.23 -2.89
N SER A 3 18.08 10.38 -2.34
CA SER A 3 18.60 10.45 -0.97
C SER A 3 17.52 10.19 0.10
N LEU A 4 16.25 10.52 -0.15
CA LEU A 4 15.13 10.22 0.75
C LEU A 4 14.95 8.70 0.87
N VAL A 5 14.87 8.02 -0.29
CA VAL A 5 14.75 6.56 -0.35
C VAL A 5 15.95 5.87 0.28
N ALA A 6 17.17 6.39 0.07
CA ALA A 6 18.36 5.86 0.71
C ALA A 6 18.29 5.95 2.24
N SER A 7 17.91 7.08 2.82
CA SER A 7 17.72 7.20 4.27
C SER A 7 16.59 6.29 4.77
N TYR A 8 15.48 6.19 4.05
CA TYR A 8 14.37 5.29 4.39
C TYR A 8 14.83 3.82 4.45
N ASN A 9 15.46 3.32 3.38
CA ASN A 9 15.92 1.93 3.34
C ASN A 9 17.05 1.65 4.34
N ALA A 10 17.88 2.64 4.66
CA ALA A 10 18.94 2.52 5.66
C ALA A 10 18.44 2.62 7.11
N LYS A 11 17.13 2.81 7.32
CA LYS A 11 16.52 3.07 8.64
C LYS A 11 17.12 4.28 9.36
N ASP A 12 17.62 5.24 8.57
CA ASP A 12 18.17 6.52 9.04
C ASP A 12 17.03 7.51 9.27
N VAL A 13 16.48 7.49 10.49
CA VAL A 13 15.30 8.28 10.87
C VAL A 13 15.56 9.78 10.71
N ASP A 14 16.71 10.27 11.20
CA ASP A 14 17.04 11.70 11.15
C ASP A 14 17.27 12.17 9.72
N GLY A 15 17.99 11.39 8.91
CA GLY A 15 18.19 11.73 7.51
C GLY A 15 16.92 11.60 6.69
N PHE A 16 16.01 10.67 7.01
CA PHE A 16 14.71 10.56 6.34
C PHE A 16 13.82 11.75 6.69
N LEU A 17 13.57 11.97 7.99
CA LEU A 17 12.74 13.08 8.45
C LEU A 17 13.31 14.41 7.98
N GLY A 18 14.63 14.64 8.07
CA GLY A 18 15.27 15.89 7.65
C GLY A 18 15.02 16.28 6.19
N LYS A 19 14.58 15.34 5.35
CA LYS A 19 14.22 15.58 3.94
C LYS A 19 12.73 15.91 3.73
N LEU A 20 11.91 15.86 4.78
CA LEU A 20 10.49 16.23 4.75
C LEU A 20 10.31 17.63 5.37
N THR A 21 9.36 18.43 4.88
CA THR A 21 8.93 19.66 5.57
C THR A 21 8.15 19.31 6.85
N ASP A 22 8.06 20.24 7.81
CA ASP A 22 7.26 20.00 9.04
C ASP A 22 5.79 19.78 8.73
N LYS A 23 5.28 20.43 7.68
CA LYS A 23 3.94 20.22 7.14
C LYS A 23 3.70 18.75 6.78
N VAL A 24 4.57 18.16 5.95
CA VAL A 24 4.40 16.75 5.52
C VAL A 24 4.52 15.78 6.69
N VAL A 25 5.41 16.07 7.64
CA VAL A 25 5.53 15.23 8.84
C VAL A 25 4.23 15.26 9.66
N GLN A 26 3.65 16.43 9.86
CA GLN A 26 2.37 16.58 10.56
C GLN A 26 1.22 15.92 9.80
N GLU A 27 1.16 16.04 8.48
CA GLU A 27 0.12 15.44 7.63
C GLU A 27 0.22 13.90 7.63
N GLN A 28 1.42 13.34 7.53
CA GLN A 28 1.63 11.89 7.42
C GLN A 28 1.50 11.17 8.76
N TYR A 29 1.94 11.79 9.86
CA TYR A 29 2.04 11.13 11.17
C TYR A 29 1.09 11.69 12.23
N GLY A 30 0.35 12.77 11.91
CA GLY A 30 -0.59 13.41 12.84
C GLY A 30 0.06 14.11 14.03
N VAL A 31 1.41 14.18 14.07
CA VAL A 31 2.18 14.72 15.20
C VAL A 31 3.35 15.57 14.72
N PRO A 32 3.86 16.50 15.56
CA PRO A 32 5.07 17.25 15.25
C PRO A 32 6.29 16.34 15.07
N ARG A 33 7.29 16.82 14.32
CA ARG A 33 8.51 16.07 13.99
C ARG A 33 9.19 15.38 15.16
N GLU A 34 9.37 16.09 16.27
CA GLU A 34 10.02 15.55 17.47
C GLU A 34 9.28 14.32 18.03
N GLN A 35 7.96 14.29 17.88
CA GLN A 35 7.11 13.18 18.31
C GLN A 35 7.03 12.08 17.24
N ALA A 36 7.15 12.44 15.96
CA ALA A 36 7.12 11.50 14.85
C ALA A 36 8.33 10.54 14.85
N THR A 37 9.50 10.98 15.32
CA THR A 37 10.74 10.18 15.35
C THR A 37 10.53 8.77 15.93
N ALA A 38 9.86 8.67 17.08
CA ALA A 38 9.62 7.39 17.75
C ALA A 38 8.67 6.47 16.95
N SER A 39 7.69 7.06 16.24
CA SER A 39 6.76 6.31 15.40
C SER A 39 7.43 5.84 14.11
N VAL A 40 8.21 6.72 13.46
CA VAL A 40 8.95 6.40 12.24
C VAL A 40 9.99 5.31 12.48
N ALA A 41 10.68 5.35 13.63
CA ALA A 41 11.69 4.34 13.98
C ALA A 41 11.15 2.90 14.03
N LYS A 42 9.83 2.72 14.23
CA LYS A 42 9.20 1.39 14.31
C LYS A 42 8.96 0.73 12.96
N SER A 43 8.88 1.51 11.87
CA SER A 43 8.44 1.01 10.55
C SER A 43 9.30 1.48 9.38
N ILE A 44 10.26 2.39 9.59
CA ILE A 44 11.13 2.88 8.52
C ILE A 44 11.90 1.71 7.86
N GLY A 45 11.93 1.71 6.53
CA GLY A 45 12.63 0.71 5.73
C GLY A 45 11.86 -0.60 5.53
N GLU A 46 10.64 -0.75 6.07
CA GLU A 46 9.85 -1.97 5.96
C GLU A 46 8.40 -1.68 5.52
N PRO A 47 8.02 -2.03 4.27
CA PRO A 47 8.84 -2.68 3.25
C PRO A 47 9.89 -1.73 2.63
N SER A 48 10.97 -2.28 2.08
CA SER A 48 11.97 -1.47 1.37
C SER A 48 11.39 -0.83 0.10
N ILE A 49 11.88 0.35 -0.23
CA ILE A 49 11.48 1.08 -1.44
C ILE A 49 12.51 0.90 -2.56
N GLU A 50 12.09 0.40 -3.72
CA GLU A 50 12.91 0.39 -4.94
C GLU A 50 12.48 1.51 -5.88
N ILE A 51 13.42 2.38 -6.28
CA ILE A 51 13.12 3.42 -7.29
C ILE A 51 13.07 2.77 -8.66
N ARG A 52 11.90 2.80 -9.30
CA ARG A 52 11.73 2.33 -10.68
C ARG A 52 11.99 3.44 -11.67
N ARG A 53 11.33 4.59 -11.48
CA ARG A 53 11.44 5.74 -12.39
C ARG A 53 11.21 7.06 -11.66
N LEU A 54 11.98 8.06 -12.09
CA LEU A 54 11.79 9.46 -11.72
C LEU A 54 11.57 10.23 -13.03
N SER A 55 10.45 10.92 -13.15
CA SER A 55 10.05 11.58 -14.40
C SER A 55 9.31 12.90 -14.15
N ASN A 56 9.03 13.63 -15.23
CA ASN A 56 8.17 14.82 -15.23
C ASN A 56 8.54 15.86 -14.17
N THR A 57 9.85 16.09 -13.97
CA THR A 57 10.32 17.07 -13.01
C THR A 57 10.03 18.48 -13.51
N HIS A 58 9.35 19.27 -12.69
CA HIS A 58 9.08 20.68 -12.95
C HIS A 58 9.56 21.52 -11.77
N VAL A 59 10.28 22.61 -12.03
CA VAL A 59 10.79 23.52 -10.99
C VAL A 59 10.28 24.92 -11.27
N SER A 60 9.70 25.56 -10.25
CA SER A 60 9.19 26.93 -10.31
C SER A 60 9.65 27.71 -9.08
N GLY A 61 10.73 28.48 -9.23
CA GLY A 61 11.32 29.25 -8.13
C GLY A 61 11.75 28.35 -6.96
N THR A 62 11.02 28.45 -5.85
CA THR A 62 11.27 27.69 -4.61
C THR A 62 10.37 26.45 -4.46
N THR A 63 9.60 26.08 -5.48
CA THR A 63 8.80 24.84 -5.50
C THR A 63 9.20 23.94 -6.66
N ALA A 64 8.94 22.65 -6.52
CA ALA A 64 9.11 21.67 -7.59
C ALA A 64 8.12 20.53 -7.47
N THR A 65 7.88 19.84 -8.58
CA THR A 65 7.17 18.55 -8.62
C THR A 65 8.02 17.51 -9.34
N ILE A 66 7.84 16.25 -8.97
CA ILE A 66 8.45 15.10 -9.65
C ILE A 66 7.53 13.89 -9.55
N ASP A 67 7.36 13.17 -10.65
CA ASP A 67 6.66 11.89 -10.62
C ASP A 67 7.64 10.80 -10.18
N PHE A 68 7.21 10.02 -9.19
CA PHE A 68 7.98 9.01 -8.49
C PHE A 68 7.29 7.65 -8.60
N GLU A 69 7.77 6.83 -9.53
CA GLU A 69 7.39 5.43 -9.62
C GLU A 69 8.38 4.59 -8.82
N HIS A 70 7.86 3.81 -7.89
CA HIS A 70 8.65 2.98 -7.00
C HIS A 70 7.92 1.70 -6.64
N THR A 71 8.58 0.84 -5.87
CA THR A 71 7.91 -0.27 -5.19
C THR A 71 7.72 0.02 -3.72
N SER A 72 6.57 -0.40 -3.19
CA SER A 72 6.37 -0.60 -1.76
C SER A 72 6.15 -2.09 -1.55
N GLY A 73 7.18 -2.80 -1.11
CA GLY A 73 7.18 -4.27 -1.13
C GLY A 73 7.13 -4.79 -2.56
N LYS A 74 6.11 -5.58 -2.90
CA LYS A 74 5.94 -6.15 -4.25
C LYS A 74 5.10 -5.32 -5.21
N VAL A 75 4.49 -4.22 -4.78
CA VAL A 75 3.61 -3.44 -5.66
C VAL A 75 4.25 -2.16 -6.17
N VAL A 76 3.90 -1.83 -7.40
CA VAL A 76 4.25 -0.57 -8.05
C VAL A 76 3.34 0.52 -7.50
N VAL A 77 3.96 1.62 -7.07
CA VAL A 77 3.30 2.83 -6.59
C VAL A 77 3.77 3.99 -7.45
N VAL A 78 2.85 4.85 -7.86
CA VAL A 78 3.17 6.09 -8.58
C VAL A 78 2.62 7.25 -7.76
N GLU A 79 3.49 8.20 -7.46
CA GLU A 79 3.12 9.43 -6.76
C GLU A 79 3.67 10.65 -7.49
N GLN A 80 2.91 11.73 -7.51
CA GLN A 80 3.47 13.04 -7.75
C GLN A 80 3.93 13.62 -6.42
N VAL A 81 5.22 13.90 -6.34
CA VAL A 81 5.86 14.43 -5.14
C VAL A 81 6.04 15.92 -5.30
N SER A 82 5.46 16.70 -4.38
CA SER A 82 5.68 18.13 -4.28
C SER A 82 6.89 18.40 -3.39
N MET A 83 7.69 19.40 -3.74
CA MET A 83 8.89 19.79 -3.02
C MET A 83 8.91 21.30 -2.81
N ALA A 84 9.41 21.72 -1.65
CA ALA A 84 9.65 23.12 -1.31
C ALA A 84 11.12 23.33 -0.95
N LYS A 85 11.66 24.50 -1.29
CA LYS A 85 13.02 24.89 -0.95
C LYS A 85 13.02 25.59 0.41
N GLU A 86 13.68 25.00 1.40
CA GLU A 86 13.93 25.58 2.71
C GLU A 86 15.43 25.89 2.83
N GLY A 87 15.78 27.18 2.80
CA GLY A 87 17.18 27.62 2.65
C GLY A 87 17.77 27.13 1.33
N ASP A 88 18.85 26.36 1.40
CA ASP A 88 19.49 25.76 0.23
C ASP A 88 19.08 24.30 -0.03
N GLN A 89 18.16 23.76 0.76
CA GLN A 89 17.74 22.36 0.67
C GLN A 89 16.34 22.21 0.09
N TRP A 90 16.19 21.28 -0.84
CA TRP A 90 14.88 20.81 -1.28
C TRP A 90 14.35 19.77 -0.30
N LYS A 91 13.17 20.02 0.24
CA LYS A 91 12.43 19.10 1.09
C LYS A 91 11.13 18.67 0.43
N ILE A 92 10.66 17.49 0.76
CA ILE A 92 9.38 16.96 0.33
C ILE A 92 8.28 17.72 1.06
N ASP A 93 7.35 18.29 0.31
CA ASP A 93 6.24 19.11 0.79
C ASP A 93 4.85 18.51 0.50
N GLY A 94 4.81 17.36 -0.16
CA GLY A 94 3.60 16.55 -0.26
C GLY A 94 3.75 15.35 -1.17
N PHE A 95 2.83 14.40 -1.01
CA PHE A 95 2.65 13.26 -1.88
C PHE A 95 1.23 13.27 -2.42
N LYS A 96 1.06 12.92 -3.69
CA LYS A 96 -0.24 12.71 -4.31
C LYS A 96 -0.19 11.42 -5.11
N ASN A 97 -0.93 10.41 -4.66
CA ASN A 97 -1.10 9.17 -5.40
C ASN A 97 -1.59 9.45 -6.83
N GLN A 98 -1.01 8.73 -7.78
CA GLN A 98 -1.39 8.73 -9.18
C GLN A 98 -1.88 7.33 -9.56
N PRO A 99 -2.78 7.24 -10.55
CA PRO A 99 -3.15 5.94 -11.12
C PRO A 99 -1.91 5.19 -11.61
N VAL A 100 -1.85 3.90 -11.29
CA VAL A 100 -0.86 3.00 -11.86
C VAL A 100 -1.45 2.40 -13.13
N GLU A 101 -0.74 2.53 -14.24
CA GLU A 101 -1.16 1.92 -15.51
C GLU A 101 -0.83 0.43 -15.50
N ILE A 102 -1.79 -0.41 -15.91
CA ILE A 102 -1.56 -1.85 -16.06
C ILE A 102 -0.69 -2.08 -17.30
N PRO A 103 0.49 -2.73 -17.18
CA PRO A 103 1.33 -3.01 -18.33
C PRO A 103 0.62 -3.88 -19.36
N GLY A 104 0.79 -3.57 -20.64
CA GLY A 104 0.22 -4.39 -21.72
C GLY A 104 0.73 -5.84 -21.66
N GLY A 105 -0.19 -6.79 -21.80
CA GLY A 105 0.11 -8.22 -21.68
C GLY A 105 -0.11 -8.81 -20.28
N THR A 106 -0.30 -7.97 -19.25
CA THR A 106 -0.68 -8.42 -17.90
C THR A 106 -2.14 -8.87 -17.90
N THR A 107 -2.43 -9.99 -17.24
CA THR A 107 -3.82 -10.44 -17.06
C THR A 107 -4.50 -9.58 -15.99
N THR A 108 -5.55 -8.87 -16.34
CA THR A 108 -6.31 -8.06 -15.36
C THR A 108 -7.42 -8.88 -14.73
N ILE A 109 -7.46 -8.87 -13.40
CA ILE A 109 -8.56 -9.41 -12.59
C ILE A 109 -9.32 -8.22 -12.00
N GLY A 110 -10.59 -8.09 -12.35
CA GLY A 110 -11.49 -7.11 -11.73
C GLY A 110 -11.81 -7.51 -10.30
N VAL A 111 -11.78 -6.54 -9.39
CA VAL A 111 -12.16 -6.69 -7.99
C VAL A 111 -13.23 -5.67 -7.65
N GLU A 112 -14.48 -6.12 -7.51
CA GLU A 112 -15.57 -5.31 -6.98
C GLU A 112 -15.54 -5.39 -5.45
N ALA A 113 -15.40 -4.25 -4.78
CA ALA A 113 -15.56 -4.12 -3.34
C ALA A 113 -16.97 -3.60 -3.04
N THR A 114 -17.72 -4.37 -2.26
CA THR A 114 -19.02 -3.99 -1.67
C THR A 114 -18.90 -4.06 -0.16
N GLU A 115 -19.94 -3.66 0.55
CA GLU A 115 -20.02 -3.83 1.99
C GLU A 115 -19.77 -5.27 2.40
N PHE A 116 -18.64 -5.43 3.09
CA PHE A 116 -18.19 -6.68 3.69
C PHE A 116 -17.92 -7.83 2.71
N ALA A 117 -17.70 -7.56 1.42
CA ALA A 117 -17.37 -8.59 0.45
C ALA A 117 -16.49 -8.09 -0.70
N PHE A 118 -15.70 -9.02 -1.26
CA PHE A 118 -15.03 -8.85 -2.54
C PHE A 118 -15.61 -9.83 -3.55
N LYS A 119 -15.71 -9.39 -4.81
CA LYS A 119 -16.03 -10.25 -5.94
C LYS A 119 -14.96 -10.10 -7.02
N LEU A 120 -14.35 -11.22 -7.38
CA LEU A 120 -13.38 -11.31 -8.47
C LEU A 120 -14.11 -11.73 -9.74
N ASP A 121 -13.74 -11.15 -10.89
CA ASP A 121 -14.40 -11.42 -12.18
C ASP A 121 -13.69 -12.49 -13.06
N GLY A 122 -12.59 -13.06 -12.57
CA GLY A 122 -11.80 -14.04 -13.31
C GLY A 122 -10.96 -14.94 -12.42
N ASP A 123 -10.54 -16.06 -13.00
CA ASP A 123 -9.61 -17.00 -12.37
C ASP A 123 -8.17 -16.53 -12.55
N VAL A 124 -7.39 -16.58 -11.47
CA VAL A 124 -5.95 -16.32 -11.50
C VAL A 124 -5.23 -17.58 -11.98
N LYS A 125 -4.79 -17.60 -13.24
CA LYS A 125 -4.18 -18.80 -13.85
C LYS A 125 -2.66 -18.84 -13.73
N ASP A 126 -2.03 -17.69 -13.64
CA ASP A 126 -0.60 -17.53 -13.39
C ASP A 126 -0.37 -16.27 -12.55
N GLY A 127 0.89 -16.00 -12.21
CA GLY A 127 1.25 -14.90 -11.32
C GLY A 127 1.35 -13.53 -12.00
N ASP A 128 1.30 -13.45 -13.34
CA ASP A 128 1.45 -12.20 -14.10
C ASP A 128 0.10 -11.49 -14.23
N ILE A 129 -0.41 -11.06 -13.08
CA ILE A 129 -1.71 -10.40 -12.96
C ILE A 129 -1.59 -8.96 -12.47
N ALA A 130 -2.65 -8.20 -12.72
CA ALA A 130 -2.95 -6.95 -12.03
C ALA A 130 -4.38 -7.01 -11.50
N LEU A 131 -4.65 -6.30 -10.40
CA LEU A 131 -6.00 -6.16 -9.87
C LEU A 131 -6.56 -4.80 -10.27
N ALA A 132 -7.73 -4.78 -10.92
CA ALA A 132 -8.48 -3.57 -11.21
C ALA A 132 -9.60 -3.44 -10.19
N VAL A 133 -9.41 -2.60 -9.17
CA VAL A 133 -10.32 -2.45 -8.05
C VAL A 133 -11.37 -1.39 -8.38
N HIS A 134 -12.63 -1.68 -8.05
CA HIS A 134 -13.71 -0.71 -8.04
C HIS A 134 -14.54 -0.83 -6.77
N ASN A 135 -14.68 0.26 -6.03
CA ASN A 135 -15.58 0.32 -4.89
C ASN A 135 -16.99 0.70 -5.34
N VAL A 136 -17.89 -0.28 -5.32
CA VAL A 136 -19.32 -0.12 -5.63
C VAL A 136 -20.19 0.00 -4.37
N GLY A 137 -19.58 -0.10 -3.19
CA GLY A 137 -20.22 0.09 -1.89
C GLY A 137 -20.34 1.56 -1.47
N GLN A 138 -20.80 1.76 -0.24
CA GLN A 138 -21.02 3.04 0.43
C GLN A 138 -19.98 3.33 1.52
N GLN A 139 -19.10 2.38 1.84
CA GLN A 139 -17.99 2.57 2.76
C GLN A 139 -16.66 2.60 2.01
N GLU A 140 -15.64 3.20 2.61
CA GLU A 140 -14.27 3.11 2.10
C GLU A 140 -13.74 1.68 2.29
N HIS A 141 -13.03 1.15 1.29
CA HIS A 141 -12.47 -0.19 1.34
C HIS A 141 -10.98 -0.18 0.95
N GLU A 142 -10.18 -0.96 1.66
CA GLU A 142 -8.80 -1.26 1.32
C GLU A 142 -8.68 -2.70 0.81
N LEU A 143 -7.55 -3.03 0.19
CA LEU A 143 -7.20 -4.41 -0.11
C LEU A 143 -5.87 -4.76 0.57
N VAL A 144 -5.88 -5.79 1.40
CA VAL A 144 -4.69 -6.43 1.94
C VAL A 144 -4.57 -7.81 1.33
N LEU A 145 -3.50 -8.04 0.56
CA LEU A 145 -3.18 -9.35 0.02
C LEU A 145 -2.23 -10.07 0.98
N ALA A 146 -2.57 -11.31 1.33
CA ALA A 146 -1.68 -12.20 2.04
C ALA A 146 -1.46 -13.51 1.27
N ARG A 147 -0.21 -13.95 1.17
CA ARG A 147 0.10 -15.31 0.69
C ARG A 147 0.05 -16.27 1.87
N ILE A 148 -0.71 -17.35 1.73
CA ILE A 148 -1.07 -18.23 2.83
C ILE A 148 -0.67 -19.67 2.52
N ALA A 149 -0.20 -20.38 3.54
CA ALA A 149 0.14 -21.79 3.45
C ALA A 149 -1.09 -22.66 3.12
N ASP A 150 -0.84 -23.77 2.44
CA ASP A 150 -1.89 -24.72 2.10
C ASP A 150 -2.54 -25.35 3.34
N GLY A 151 -3.84 -25.67 3.23
CA GLY A 151 -4.59 -26.37 4.27
C GLY A 151 -5.00 -25.53 5.48
N VAL A 152 -4.66 -24.23 5.52
CA VAL A 152 -5.13 -23.31 6.56
C VAL A 152 -6.36 -22.53 6.08
N PRO A 153 -7.50 -22.60 6.80
CA PRO A 153 -8.68 -21.79 6.50
C PRO A 153 -8.40 -20.29 6.69
N LEU A 154 -8.90 -19.47 5.77
CA LEU A 154 -8.73 -18.01 5.79
C LEU A 154 -9.31 -17.38 7.07
N GLU A 155 -10.49 -17.86 7.50
CA GLU A 155 -11.18 -17.33 8.67
C GLU A 155 -10.34 -17.42 9.95
N ASN A 156 -9.47 -18.44 10.05
CA ASN A 156 -8.60 -18.64 11.20
C ASN A 156 -7.42 -17.66 11.23
N LEU A 157 -7.14 -16.99 10.10
CA LEU A 157 -6.04 -16.07 9.95
C LEU A 157 -6.45 -14.60 10.01
N VAL A 158 -7.74 -14.29 9.85
CA VAL A 158 -8.23 -12.90 9.80
C VAL A 158 -7.74 -12.07 11.00
N MET A 159 -7.96 -12.56 12.22
CA MET A 159 -7.54 -11.87 13.44
C MET A 159 -6.01 -11.72 13.53
N ALA A 160 -5.28 -12.75 13.12
CA ALA A 160 -3.83 -12.74 13.21
C ALA A 160 -3.20 -11.81 12.16
N ILE A 161 -3.76 -11.74 10.96
CA ILE A 161 -3.37 -10.79 9.91
C ILE A 161 -3.72 -9.36 10.35
N ALA A 162 -4.91 -9.14 10.92
CA ALA A 162 -5.29 -7.84 11.47
C ALA A 162 -4.31 -7.36 12.54
N GLN A 163 -3.90 -8.26 13.45
CA GLN A 163 -2.95 -7.96 14.52
C GLN A 163 -1.51 -7.76 14.04
N ALA A 164 -1.10 -8.49 12.99
CA ALA A 164 0.21 -8.30 12.37
C ALA A 164 0.34 -6.92 11.72
N GLY A 165 -0.79 -6.34 11.32
CA GLY A 165 -0.84 -5.16 10.47
C GLY A 165 -0.21 -5.46 9.10
N ASN A 166 0.27 -4.42 8.43
CA ASN A 166 0.91 -4.53 7.11
C ASN A 166 2.34 -5.12 7.18
N GLN A 167 2.65 -5.91 8.20
CA GLN A 167 3.98 -6.45 8.48
C GLN A 167 3.94 -7.98 8.59
N ALA A 168 4.39 -8.67 7.54
CA ALA A 168 4.46 -10.13 7.52
C ALA A 168 5.32 -10.70 8.66
N ALA A 169 6.35 -9.97 9.13
CA ALA A 169 7.20 -10.39 10.25
C ALA A 169 6.43 -10.58 11.58
N ASN A 170 5.25 -9.96 11.72
CA ASN A 170 4.38 -10.08 12.89
C ASN A 170 3.25 -11.10 12.66
N ALA A 171 3.15 -11.69 11.48
CA ALA A 171 2.08 -12.60 11.11
C ALA A 171 2.42 -14.06 11.52
N PRO A 172 1.42 -14.94 11.64
CA PRO A 172 1.66 -16.37 11.87
C PRO A 172 2.53 -16.99 10.78
N GLU A 173 3.22 -18.10 11.08
CA GLU A 173 4.05 -18.84 10.12
C GLU A 173 3.29 -19.23 8.83
N ALA A 174 1.97 -19.41 8.93
CA ALA A 174 1.09 -19.67 7.79
C ALA A 174 0.95 -18.49 6.82
N VAL A 175 1.30 -17.26 7.22
CA VAL A 175 1.24 -16.05 6.41
C VAL A 175 2.65 -15.69 5.96
N GLN A 176 2.92 -15.92 4.69
CA GLN A 176 4.26 -15.81 4.12
C GLN A 176 4.55 -14.40 3.59
N GLU A 177 3.50 -13.64 3.31
CA GLU A 177 3.57 -12.32 2.72
C GLU A 177 2.33 -11.53 3.10
N ILE A 178 2.49 -10.23 3.34
CA ILE A 178 1.39 -9.26 3.49
C ILE A 178 1.75 -8.03 2.68
N VAL A 179 0.83 -7.58 1.83
CA VAL A 179 0.94 -6.31 1.12
C VAL A 179 -0.40 -5.61 1.17
N ALA A 180 -0.42 -4.36 1.61
CA ALA A 180 -1.63 -3.55 1.70
C ALA A 180 -1.68 -2.49 0.60
N PHE A 181 -2.90 -2.22 0.13
CA PHE A 181 -3.17 -1.36 -1.01
C PHE A 181 -4.33 -0.43 -0.73
N GLY A 182 -4.06 0.85 -0.98
CA GLY A 182 -5.07 1.87 -1.20
C GLY A 182 -6.04 2.11 -0.03
N GLY A 183 -7.05 2.89 -0.37
CA GLY A 183 -8.22 3.25 0.40
C GLY A 183 -9.16 3.87 -0.63
N TYR A 184 -10.10 3.08 -1.11
CA TYR A 184 -10.98 3.44 -2.22
C TYR A 184 -12.30 3.92 -1.63
N LYS A 185 -12.63 5.20 -1.82
CA LYS A 185 -13.91 5.75 -1.39
C LYS A 185 -15.06 5.24 -2.27
N PRO A 186 -16.32 5.42 -1.85
CA PRO A 186 -17.47 5.05 -2.68
C PRO A 186 -17.38 5.60 -4.10
N GLY A 187 -17.44 4.73 -5.09
CA GLY A 187 -17.34 5.06 -6.52
C GLY A 187 -15.92 5.24 -7.05
N GLU A 188 -14.88 5.16 -6.23
CA GLU A 188 -13.50 5.23 -6.71
C GLU A 188 -13.01 3.88 -7.29
N SER A 189 -12.01 3.97 -8.15
CA SER A 189 -11.32 2.83 -8.75
C SER A 189 -9.82 3.04 -8.71
N GLY A 190 -9.06 1.95 -8.79
CA GLY A 190 -7.64 2.02 -9.06
C GLY A 190 -7.04 0.65 -9.33
N ASN A 191 -5.82 0.66 -9.84
CA ASN A 191 -5.12 -0.56 -10.21
C ASN A 191 -4.05 -0.90 -9.17
N ILE A 192 -3.88 -2.19 -8.92
CA ILE A 192 -2.77 -2.76 -8.16
C ILE A 192 -1.92 -3.55 -9.16
N VAL A 193 -0.69 -3.11 -9.36
CA VAL A 193 0.28 -3.74 -10.26
C VAL A 193 1.43 -4.29 -9.45
N PHE A 194 1.73 -5.57 -9.61
CA PHE A 194 2.88 -6.20 -8.98
C PHE A 194 4.15 -5.92 -9.79
N ALA A 195 5.24 -5.60 -9.11
CA ALA A 195 6.54 -5.33 -9.72
C ALA A 195 7.21 -6.61 -10.28
N LYS A 196 6.75 -7.78 -9.82
CA LYS A 196 7.13 -9.12 -10.26
C LYS A 196 5.88 -10.01 -10.22
N PRO A 197 5.82 -11.09 -11.03
CA PRO A 197 4.74 -12.07 -10.94
C PRO A 197 4.58 -12.61 -9.52
N LEU A 198 3.34 -12.89 -9.12
CA LEU A 198 3.04 -13.60 -7.90
C LEU A 198 3.62 -15.02 -7.96
N ASP A 199 4.12 -15.50 -6.83
CA ASP A 199 4.60 -16.86 -6.72
C ASP A 199 3.40 -17.83 -6.72
N PRO A 200 3.55 -19.09 -7.19
CA PRO A 200 2.49 -20.08 -7.08
C PRO A 200 2.06 -20.29 -5.62
N GLY A 201 0.75 -20.38 -5.36
CA GLY A 201 0.23 -20.58 -4.02
C GLY A 201 -1.17 -19.99 -3.81
N ARG A 202 -1.65 -20.08 -2.56
CA ARG A 202 -2.94 -19.54 -2.14
C ARG A 202 -2.81 -18.12 -1.62
N TYR A 203 -3.75 -17.27 -2.00
CA TYR A 203 -3.78 -15.86 -1.66
C TYR A 203 -5.14 -15.46 -1.10
N GLY A 204 -5.12 -14.72 0.01
CA GLY A 204 -6.29 -14.06 0.58
C GLY A 204 -6.27 -12.56 0.31
N LEU A 205 -7.43 -11.99 -0.03
CA LEU A 205 -7.69 -10.55 -0.02
C LEU A 205 -8.54 -10.22 1.21
N PHE A 206 -8.22 -9.14 1.91
CA PHE A 206 -8.91 -8.70 3.12
C PHE A 206 -9.12 -7.18 3.13
N CYS A 207 -10.13 -6.70 3.85
CA CYS A 207 -10.28 -5.29 4.21
C CYS A 207 -10.32 -5.18 5.74
N PHE A 208 -9.39 -4.47 6.36
CA PHE A 208 -9.36 -4.28 7.82
C PHE A 208 -9.84 -2.89 8.26
N PHE A 209 -10.27 -2.05 7.32
CA PHE A 209 -10.95 -0.81 7.67
C PHE A 209 -12.18 -1.07 8.55
N PRO A 210 -12.44 -0.19 9.53
CA PRO A 210 -13.55 -0.35 10.44
C PRO A 210 -14.88 -0.09 9.74
N ASP A 211 -15.93 -0.83 10.14
CA ASP A 211 -17.31 -0.48 9.79
C ASP A 211 -17.71 0.83 10.47
N VAL A 212 -17.86 1.90 9.70
CA VAL A 212 -18.20 3.23 10.22
C VAL A 212 -19.64 3.32 10.75
N ASN A 213 -20.48 2.34 10.43
CA ASN A 213 -21.86 2.24 10.92
C ASN A 213 -21.97 1.36 12.18
N ASP A 214 -20.90 0.67 12.55
CA ASP A 214 -20.84 -0.13 13.77
C ASP A 214 -20.26 0.71 14.91
N PRO A 215 -20.98 0.88 16.04
CA PRO A 215 -20.44 1.55 17.22
C PRO A 215 -19.14 0.93 17.75
N GLU A 216 -18.94 -0.37 17.55
CA GLU A 216 -17.73 -1.11 17.94
C GLU A 216 -16.60 -0.98 16.92
N GLN A 217 -16.86 -0.36 15.77
CA GLN A 217 -15.92 -0.19 14.66
C GLN A 217 -15.30 -1.51 14.19
N THR A 218 -16.12 -2.58 14.15
CA THR A 218 -15.64 -3.91 13.77
C THR A 218 -14.99 -3.87 12.37
N PRO A 219 -13.73 -4.31 12.23
CA PRO A 219 -13.07 -4.44 10.92
C PRO A 219 -13.90 -5.24 9.92
N HIS A 220 -13.96 -4.78 8.66
CA HIS A 220 -14.78 -5.41 7.62
C HIS A 220 -14.46 -6.91 7.43
N ALA A 221 -13.19 -7.31 7.51
CA ALA A 221 -12.79 -8.71 7.37
C ALA A 221 -13.38 -9.61 8.47
N LEU A 222 -13.57 -9.09 9.70
CA LEU A 222 -14.25 -9.82 10.78
C LEU A 222 -15.77 -9.95 10.55
N LYS A 223 -16.30 -9.16 9.62
CA LYS A 223 -17.68 -9.27 9.13
C LYS A 223 -17.79 -10.12 7.86
N GLY A 224 -16.68 -10.72 7.42
CA GLY A 224 -16.64 -11.60 6.25
C GLY A 224 -15.98 -11.00 5.00
N MET A 225 -15.40 -9.80 5.07
CA MET A 225 -14.77 -9.13 3.92
C MET A 225 -13.40 -9.72 3.58
N TYR A 226 -13.43 -10.93 3.02
CA TYR A 226 -12.28 -11.56 2.43
C TYR A 226 -12.66 -12.38 1.19
N ALA A 227 -11.70 -12.57 0.30
CA ALA A 227 -11.81 -13.46 -0.85
C ALA A 227 -10.53 -14.27 -0.99
N GLU A 228 -10.62 -15.38 -1.73
CA GLU A 228 -9.49 -16.25 -2.00
C GLU A 228 -9.28 -16.42 -3.49
N PHE A 229 -8.02 -16.50 -3.90
CA PHE A 229 -7.64 -17.05 -5.20
C PHE A 229 -6.35 -17.87 -5.07
N SER A 230 -6.07 -18.69 -6.07
CA SER A 230 -4.82 -19.45 -6.17
C SER A 230 -4.08 -19.05 -7.43
N VAL A 231 -2.76 -18.96 -7.34
CA VAL A 231 -1.86 -18.82 -8.49
C VAL A 231 -1.31 -20.20 -8.81
N SER A 232 -1.58 -20.69 -10.03
CA SER A 232 -1.01 -21.96 -10.49
C SER A 232 0.46 -21.78 -10.89
N GLY A 233 1.24 -22.84 -10.75
CA GLY A 233 2.65 -22.89 -11.16
C GLY A 233 2.87 -23.47 -12.55
#